data_AF-A0A2E0VQ90-F1
#
_entry.id   AF-A0A2E0VQ90-F1
#
_cell.length_a   1.000
_cell.length_b   1.000
_cell.length_c   1.000
_cell.angle_alpha   90.00
_cell.angle_beta   90.00
_cell.angle_gamma   90.00
#
_symmetry.space_group_name_H-M   'P 1'
#
loop_
_entity.id
_entity.type
_entity.pdbx_description
1 polymer ?
#
loop_
_entity_poly.entity_id
_entity_poly.type
_entity_poly.pdbx_seq_one_letter_code
_entity_poly.pdbx_strand_id
1 'polypeptide(L)'
;MEDHHIYREAQRRVRQKAKFFKHLYTYVIVVGIMFFLTLFRGRPFAFVPVALFWGIAIMFHYLKVFGIPGTGILSKEWEEEEIEKEVRRMKGILGKDVDEEPEVELPDEEMKLRELRKDYDDSEFV
;
A
#
# COMPACT_ATOMS: atom_id res chain seq x y z
N MET A 1 22.96 15.51 7.97
CA MET A 1 22.03 14.37 8.16
C MET A 1 20.80 14.48 7.26
N GLU A 2 20.36 15.69 6.93
CA GLU A 2 19.21 15.99 6.07
C GLU A 2 19.34 15.46 4.63
N ASP A 3 20.51 15.58 4.00
CA ASP A 3 20.76 15.10 2.62
C ASP A 3 20.57 13.57 2.46
N HIS A 4 20.87 12.80 3.50
CA HIS A 4 20.69 11.34 3.48
C HIS A 4 19.20 10.94 3.49
N HIS A 5 18.33 11.73 4.11
CA HIS A 5 16.88 11.47 4.10
C HIS A 5 16.28 11.74 2.73
N ILE A 6 16.57 12.90 2.14
CA ILE A 6 16.10 13.27 0.79
C ILE A 6 16.58 12.26 -0.25
N TYR A 7 17.85 11.85 -0.19
CA TYR A 7 18.39 10.85 -1.12
C TYR A 7 17.71 9.49 -0.99
N ARG A 8 17.50 8.99 0.24
CA ARG A 8 16.80 7.72 0.48
C ARG A 8 15.36 7.77 -0.01
N GLU A 9 14.69 8.91 0.16
CA GLU A 9 13.31 9.09 -0.29
C GLU A 9 13.21 9.14 -1.81
N ALA A 10 14.10 9.90 -2.46
CA ALA A 10 14.22 9.90 -3.91
C ALA A 10 14.50 8.49 -4.46
N GLN A 11 15.43 7.75 -3.83
CA GLN A 11 15.76 6.38 -4.21
C GLN A 11 14.55 5.43 -4.06
N ARG A 12 13.78 5.56 -2.98
CA ARG A 12 12.54 4.79 -2.79
C ARG A 12 11.53 5.08 -3.91
N ARG A 13 11.31 6.35 -4.26
CA ARG A 13 10.39 6.73 -5.35
C ARG A 13 10.83 6.15 -6.69
N VAL A 14 12.13 6.26 -7.02
CA VAL A 14 12.67 5.67 -8.26
C VAL A 14 12.50 4.15 -8.28
N ARG A 15 12.77 3.47 -7.17
CA ARG A 15 12.64 2.01 -7.07
C ARG A 15 11.19 1.54 -7.21
N GLN A 16 10.23 2.29 -6.68
CA GLN A 16 8.80 2.01 -6.87
C GLN A 16 8.38 2.15 -8.34
N LYS A 17 8.81 3.23 -9.00
CA LYS A 17 8.60 3.42 -10.45
C LYS A 17 9.21 2.27 -11.26
N ALA A 18 10.44 1.89 -10.97
CA ALA A 18 11.10 0.77 -11.65
C ALA A 18 10.35 -0.56 -11.44
N LYS A 19 9.85 -0.82 -10.24
CA LYS A 19 9.04 -2.01 -9.94
C LYS A 19 7.72 -2.02 -10.73
N PHE A 20 7.05 -0.87 -10.85
CA PHE A 20 5.87 -0.74 -11.70
C PHE A 20 6.19 -1.06 -13.16
N PHE A 21 7.25 -0.50 -13.73
CA PHE A 21 7.65 -0.79 -15.11
C PHE A 21 7.93 -2.27 -15.35
N LYS A 22 8.55 -2.96 -14.38
CA LYS A 22 8.74 -4.41 -14.46
C LYS A 22 7.41 -5.16 -14.53
N HIS A 23 6.44 -4.80 -13.69
CA HIS A 23 5.10 -5.41 -13.72
C HIS A 23 4.34 -5.09 -15.01
N LEU A 24 4.40 -3.85 -15.48
CA LEU A 24 3.80 -3.43 -16.74
C LEU A 24 4.40 -4.20 -17.92
N TYR A 25 5.72 -4.38 -17.94
CA TYR A 25 6.41 -5.15 -18.97
C TYR A 25 5.95 -6.61 -18.99
N THR A 26 5.89 -7.26 -17.82
CA THR A 26 5.33 -8.62 -17.71
C THR A 26 3.88 -8.68 -18.19
N TYR A 27 3.05 -7.71 -17.82
CA TYR A 27 1.66 -7.64 -18.27
C TYR A 27 1.56 -7.55 -19.80
N VAL A 28 2.31 -6.65 -20.43
CA VAL A 28 2.31 -6.49 -21.90
C VAL A 28 2.75 -7.77 -22.60
N ILE A 29 3.79 -8.45 -22.11
CA ILE A 29 4.22 -9.73 -22.67
C ILE A 29 3.14 -10.79 -22.56
N VAL A 30 2.54 -10.96 -21.38
CA VAL A 30 1.52 -12.00 -21.15
C VAL A 30 0.28 -11.74 -22.00
N VAL A 31 -0.19 -10.49 -22.05
CA VAL A 31 -1.32 -10.10 -22.91
C VAL A 31 -0.97 -10.27 -24.39
N GLY A 32 0.25 -9.94 -24.81
CA GLY A 32 0.72 -10.15 -26.17
C GLY A 32 0.73 -11.62 -26.57
N ILE A 33 1.26 -12.50 -25.72
CA ILE A 33 1.24 -13.96 -25.94
C ILE A 33 -0.21 -14.45 -26.06
N MET A 34 -1.09 -14.04 -25.14
CA MET A 34 -2.52 -14.38 -25.18
C MET A 34 -3.21 -13.87 -26.46
N PHE A 35 -2.90 -12.65 -26.90
CA PHE A 35 -3.38 -12.09 -28.15
C PHE A 35 -2.99 -12.97 -29.34
N PHE A 36 -1.72 -13.32 -29.50
CA PHE A 36 -1.27 -14.17 -30.60
C PHE A 36 -1.92 -15.57 -30.54
N LEU A 37 -1.97 -16.18 -29.35
CA LEU A 37 -2.61 -17.50 -29.17
C LEU A 37 -4.09 -17.49 -29.58
N THR A 38 -4.83 -16.46 -29.16
CA THR A 38 -6.26 -16.34 -29.45
C THR A 38 -6.52 -15.95 -30.90
N LEU A 39 -5.63 -15.18 -31.52
CA LEU A 39 -5.63 -14.87 -32.95
C LEU A 39 -5.45 -16.13 -33.80
N PHE A 40 -4.44 -16.97 -33.52
CA PHE A 40 -4.22 -18.23 -34.23
C PHE A 40 -5.34 -19.26 -34.02
N ARG A 41 -6.06 -19.18 -32.89
CA ARG A 41 -7.25 -20.01 -32.62
C ARG A 41 -8.52 -19.51 -33.34
N GLY A 42 -8.44 -18.41 -34.09
CA GLY A 42 -9.61 -17.79 -34.74
C GLY A 42 -10.59 -17.12 -33.76
N ARG A 43 -10.15 -16.83 -32.53
CA ARG A 43 -10.98 -16.20 -31.47
C ARG A 43 -10.33 -14.89 -31.02
N PRO A 44 -10.23 -13.87 -31.89
CA PRO A 44 -9.41 -12.68 -31.65
C PRO A 44 -9.80 -11.88 -30.40
N PHE A 45 -11.01 -12.06 -29.86
CA PHE A 45 -11.48 -11.34 -28.66
C PHE A 45 -11.37 -12.13 -27.36
N ALA A 46 -10.92 -13.39 -27.39
CA ALA A 46 -10.93 -14.24 -26.20
C ALA A 46 -9.93 -13.78 -25.10
N PHE A 47 -8.92 -12.99 -25.46
CA PHE A 47 -7.96 -12.43 -24.50
C PHE A 47 -8.48 -11.17 -23.76
N VAL A 48 -9.54 -10.54 -24.26
CA VAL A 48 -10.03 -9.23 -23.79
C VAL A 48 -10.45 -9.26 -22.32
N PRO A 49 -11.25 -10.23 -21.82
CA PRO A 49 -11.65 -10.25 -20.41
C PRO A 49 -10.45 -10.38 -19.45
N VAL A 50 -9.46 -11.19 -19.82
CA VAL A 50 -8.22 -11.38 -19.05
C VAL A 50 -7.40 -10.10 -19.04
N ALA A 51 -7.24 -9.47 -20.20
CA ALA A 51 -6.52 -8.21 -20.34
C ALA A 51 -7.20 -7.06 -19.56
N LEU A 52 -8.53 -7.00 -19.56
CA LEU A 52 -9.29 -6.00 -18.80
C LEU A 52 -9.16 -6.20 -17.29
N PHE A 53 -9.34 -7.42 -16.79
CA PHE A 53 -9.22 -7.71 -15.36
C PHE A 53 -7.84 -7.34 -14.83
N TRP A 54 -6.77 -7.75 -15.52
CA TRP A 54 -5.40 -7.42 -15.15
C TRP A 54 -5.05 -5.95 -15.43
N GLY A 55 -5.63 -5.35 -16.48
CA GLY A 55 -5.45 -3.95 -16.82
C GLY A 55 -5.95 -3.02 -15.73
N ILE A 56 -7.07 -3.37 -15.07
CA ILE A 56 -7.58 -2.62 -13.91
C ILE A 56 -6.58 -2.66 -12.75
N ALA A 57 -6.00 -3.83 -12.44
CA ALA A 57 -5.00 -3.94 -11.38
C ALA A 57 -3.74 -3.09 -11.66
N ILE A 58 -3.28 -3.07 -12.93
CA ILE A 58 -2.16 -2.22 -13.37
C ILE A 58 -2.51 -0.74 -13.24
N MET A 59 -3.74 -0.34 -13.59
CA MET A 59 -4.22 1.04 -13.44
C MET A 59 -4.15 1.50 -11.98
N PHE A 60 -4.66 0.69 -11.03
CA PHE A 60 -4.56 1.03 -9.61
C PHE A 60 -3.12 1.10 -9.12
N HIS A 61 -2.24 0.21 -9.60
CA HIS A 61 -0.82 0.29 -9.26
C HIS A 61 -0.17 1.57 -9.79
N TYR A 62 -0.52 1.99 -11.02
CA TYR A 62 -0.06 3.24 -11.59
C TYR A 62 -0.46 4.42 -10.71
N LEU A 63 -1.75 4.51 -10.34
CA LEU A 63 -2.25 5.57 -9.46
C LEU A 63 -1.55 5.58 -8.11
N LYS A 64 -1.21 4.41 -7.54
CA LYS A 64 -0.44 4.32 -6.29
C LYS A 64 1.01 4.80 -6.41
N VAL A 65 1.65 4.57 -7.56
CA VAL A 65 3.08 4.88 -7.75
C VAL A 65 3.30 6.31 -8.26
N PHE A 66 2.39 6.81 -9.09
CA PHE A 66 2.51 8.11 -9.75
C PHE A 66 1.52 9.16 -9.21
N GLY A 67 0.51 8.75 -8.42
CA GLY A 67 -0.59 9.63 -8.02
C GLY A 67 -1.51 9.97 -9.19
N ILE A 68 -2.48 10.85 -8.93
CA ILE A 68 -3.30 11.45 -9.98
C ILE A 68 -2.58 12.68 -10.53
N PRO A 69 -2.18 12.69 -11.82
CA PRO A 69 -1.52 13.85 -12.42
C PRO A 69 -2.46 15.07 -12.42
N GLY A 70 -1.97 16.20 -11.91
CA GLY A 70 -2.67 17.49 -11.95
C GLY A 70 -3.52 17.83 -10.72
N THR A 71 -3.86 16.87 -9.86
CA THR A 71 -4.66 17.14 -8.64
C THR A 71 -3.88 16.96 -7.34
N GLY A 72 -2.73 16.29 -7.36
CA GLY A 72 -1.96 15.98 -6.15
C GLY A 72 -2.63 14.97 -5.21
N ILE A 73 -3.81 14.45 -5.58
CA ILE A 73 -4.56 13.45 -4.82
C ILE A 73 -3.82 12.11 -4.91
N LEU A 74 -3.76 11.37 -3.78
CA LEU A 74 -2.90 10.19 -3.58
C LEU A 74 -1.38 10.46 -3.63
N SER A 75 -0.96 11.73 -3.61
CA SER A 75 0.45 12.06 -3.36
C SER A 75 0.78 11.87 -1.88
N LYS A 76 2.08 11.75 -1.58
CA LYS A 76 2.57 11.65 -0.20
C LYS A 76 2.23 12.89 0.63
N GLU A 77 2.25 14.07 0.00
CA GLU A 77 1.89 15.34 0.65
C GLU A 77 0.40 15.37 1.00
N TRP A 78 -0.47 14.96 0.06
CA TRP A 78 -1.90 14.83 0.32
C TRP A 78 -2.20 13.79 1.41
N GLU A 79 -1.49 12.66 1.42
CA GLU A 79 -1.63 11.63 2.44
C GLU A 79 -1.23 12.16 3.82
N GLU A 80 -0.12 12.89 3.93
CA GLU A 80 0.34 13.54 5.17
C GLU A 80 -0.67 14.59 5.67
N GLU A 81 -1.21 15.44 4.77
CA GLU A 81 -2.24 16.43 5.11
C GLU A 81 -3.55 15.78 5.63
N GLU A 82 -4.00 14.70 4.98
CA GLU A 82 -5.26 14.06 5.36
C GLU A 82 -5.12 13.29 6.68
N ILE A 83 -3.95 12.71 6.96
CA ILE A 83 -3.63 12.13 8.26
C ILE A 83 -3.64 13.22 9.35
N GLU A 84 -3.03 14.39 9.11
CA GLU A 84 -3.04 15.47 10.10
C GLU A 84 -4.47 15.96 10.37
N LYS A 85 -5.31 16.10 9.34
CA LYS A 85 -6.72 16.45 9.50
C LYS A 85 -7.48 15.43 10.33
N GLU A 86 -7.27 14.14 10.09
CA GLU A 86 -7.97 13.08 10.84
C GLU A 86 -7.47 13.01 12.29
N VAL A 87 -6.17 13.19 12.54
CA VAL A 87 -5.62 13.31 13.90
C VAL A 87 -6.21 14.51 14.63
N ARG A 88 -6.32 15.66 13.96
CA ARG A 88 -6.94 16.87 14.53
C ARG A 88 -8.42 16.67 14.81
N ARG A 89 -9.15 15.96 13.94
CA ARG A 89 -10.55 15.58 14.16
C ARG A 89 -10.67 14.66 15.38
N MET A 90 -9.85 13.61 15.48
CA MET A 90 -9.83 12.72 16.64
C MET A 90 -9.52 13.48 17.94
N LYS A 91 -8.50 14.36 17.94
CA LYS A 91 -8.16 15.20 19.10
C LYS A 91 -9.27 16.20 19.46
N GLY A 92 -9.99 16.74 18.48
CA GLY A 92 -11.12 17.64 18.72
C GLY A 92 -12.37 16.92 19.23
N ILE A 93 -12.56 15.65 18.86
CA ILE A 93 -13.60 14.77 19.41
C ILE A 93 -13.25 14.38 20.85
N LEU A 94 -11.98 14.05 21.13
CA LEU A 94 -11.48 13.82 22.49
C LEU A 94 -11.53 15.12 23.33
N GLY A 95 -11.24 16.28 22.75
CA GLY A 95 -11.15 17.57 23.44
C GLY A 95 -12.47 18.18 23.90
N LYS A 96 -13.62 17.51 23.71
CA LYS A 96 -14.88 17.94 24.36
C LYS A 96 -15.05 17.32 25.76
N ASP A 97 -14.27 16.29 26.06
CA ASP A 97 -14.34 15.52 27.31
C ASP A 97 -12.97 15.49 28.03
N VAL A 98 -12.02 16.37 27.67
CA VAL A 98 -10.66 16.45 28.25
C VAL A 98 -10.52 17.69 29.14
N ASP A 99 -11.45 17.86 30.08
CA ASP A 99 -11.22 18.65 31.30
C ASP A 99 -11.19 17.75 32.56
N GLU A 100 -11.45 16.44 32.41
CA GLU A 100 -11.19 15.42 33.44
C GLU A 100 -10.13 14.46 32.89
N GLU A 101 -8.95 14.41 33.51
CA GLU A 101 -7.98 13.33 33.26
C GLU A 101 -8.64 12.00 33.69
N PRO A 102 -8.92 11.05 32.77
CA PRO A 102 -9.22 9.71 33.22
C PRO A 102 -7.88 9.07 33.61
N GLU A 103 -7.75 8.74 34.90
CA GLU A 103 -6.71 7.86 35.42
C GLU A 103 -6.75 6.55 34.62
N VAL A 104 -5.84 6.40 33.66
CA VAL A 104 -5.76 5.21 32.81
C VAL A 104 -5.16 4.08 33.66
N GLU A 105 -6.02 3.36 34.38
CA GLU A 105 -5.69 2.00 34.82
C GLU A 105 -5.58 1.11 33.57
N LEU A 106 -4.35 0.74 33.21
CA LEU A 106 -4.11 -0.25 32.16
C LEU A 106 -4.72 -1.60 32.59
N PRO A 107 -5.65 -2.20 31.81
CA PRO A 107 -6.19 -3.52 32.13
C PRO A 107 -5.10 -4.60 32.04
N ASP A 108 -5.09 -5.51 33.01
CA ASP A 108 -4.13 -6.63 33.21
C ASP A 108 -3.91 -7.58 32.00
N GLU A 109 -4.59 -7.37 30.87
CA GLU A 109 -4.48 -8.22 29.67
C GLU A 109 -3.12 -8.12 28.95
N GLU A 110 -2.43 -6.99 29.01
CA GLU A 110 -1.11 -6.85 28.38
C GLU A 110 -0.05 -7.73 29.07
N MET A 111 -0.23 -8.02 30.37
CA MET A 111 0.65 -8.88 31.14
C MET A 111 0.54 -10.36 30.71
N LYS A 112 -0.68 -10.83 30.42
CA LYS A 112 -0.94 -12.21 29.94
C LYS A 112 -0.37 -12.49 28.55
N LEU A 113 -0.40 -11.50 27.65
CA LEU A 113 0.16 -11.64 26.30
C LEU A 113 1.69 -11.75 26.30
N ARG A 114 2.35 -11.15 27.29
CA ARG A 114 3.80 -11.25 27.48
C ARG A 114 4.23 -12.60 28.04
N GLU A 115 3.41 -13.20 28.90
CA GLU A 115 3.66 -14.56 29.41
C GLU A 115 3.50 -15.60 28.29
N LEU A 116 2.46 -15.50 27.45
CA LEU A 116 2.22 -16.46 26.35
C LEU A 116 3.34 -16.47 25.29
N ARG A 117 3.95 -15.30 25.03
CA ARG A 117 5.09 -15.19 24.10
C ARG A 117 6.37 -15.80 24.66
N LYS A 118 6.52 -15.87 25.98
CA LYS A 118 7.76 -16.31 26.63
C LYS A 118 7.86 -17.84 26.73
N ASP A 119 6.73 -18.53 26.59
CA ASP A 119 6.61 -19.99 26.67
C ASP A 119 6.63 -20.69 25.30
N TYR A 120 6.81 -19.93 24.20
CA TYR A 120 6.96 -20.48 22.86
C TYR A 120 8.42 -20.83 22.60
N ASP A 121 8.76 -22.11 22.80
CA ASP A 121 10.06 -22.70 22.51
C ASP A 121 10.14 -23.06 21.02
N ASP A 122 10.94 -22.30 20.26
CA ASP A 122 11.19 -22.50 18.83
C ASP A 122 11.95 -23.81 18.51
N SER A 123 12.23 -24.68 19.49
CA SER A 123 12.97 -25.93 19.31
C SER A 123 12.13 -27.17 18.94
N GLU A 124 10.80 -27.08 18.88
CA GLU A 124 9.93 -28.22 18.50
C GLU A 124 9.66 -28.38 16.99
N PHE A 125 10.17 -27.48 16.14
CA PHE A 125 9.99 -27.57 14.68
C PHE A 125 11.35 -27.79 13.97
N VAL A 126 11.89 -29.00 14.10
CA VAL A 126 12.94 -29.57 13.24
C VAL A 126 12.44 -30.87 12.62
#